data_AF-F8NLA2-F1
#
_entry.id   AF-F8NLA2-F1
#
_cell.length_a   1.000
_cell.length_b   1.000
_cell.length_c   1.000
_cell.angle_alpha   90.00
_cell.angle_beta   90.00
_cell.angle_gamma   90.00
#
_symmetry.space_group_name_H-M   'P 1'
#
loop_
_entity.id
_entity.type
_entity.pdbx_description
1 polymer ?
#
loop_
_entity_poly.entity_id
_entity_poly.type
_entity_poly.pdbx_seq_one_letter_code
_entity_poly.pdbx_strand_id
1 'polypeptide(L)'
;MRIIVEPLERASIKGINVIGGDGAIRRVYPILACYVADYPEQCLVTCTKYGTCPKCKRPASELSESTAGEPHTQTWTEEVIHDAKLNVNSFNQFQRRCKEKEVSGGVYKPFWLNFPHCDIHLSVSPNILHQLYQGGFKHMVNWCKELNQHIASLPACYSIYLFKNGISALDQIGGKERKDMGRLLLGCLIGKIPRSAVLAY
;
A
#
# COMPACT_ATOMS: atom_id res chain seq x y z
N MET A 1 -7.23 -0.47 17.19
CA MET A 1 -8.29 -0.70 16.19
C MET A 1 -9.55 -1.37 16.76
N ARG A 2 -9.46 -2.52 17.45
CA ARG A 2 -10.65 -3.27 17.94
C ARG A 2 -11.71 -2.44 18.68
N ILE A 3 -11.30 -1.66 19.67
CA ILE A 3 -12.22 -0.82 20.46
C ILE A 3 -12.97 0.17 19.58
N ILE A 4 -12.29 0.76 18.59
CA ILE A 4 -12.87 1.75 17.69
C ILE A 4 -13.89 1.12 16.73
N VAL A 5 -13.64 -0.11 16.28
CA VAL A 5 -14.51 -0.80 15.29
C VAL A 5 -15.55 -1.74 15.91
N GLU A 6 -15.58 -1.89 17.24
CA GLU A 6 -16.54 -2.74 17.94
C GLU A 6 -18.01 -2.42 17.61
N PRO A 7 -18.44 -1.14 17.48
CA PRO A 7 -19.79 -0.83 17.01
C PRO A 7 -20.08 -1.38 15.61
N LEU A 8 -19.08 -1.35 14.71
CA LEU A 8 -19.21 -1.88 13.35
C LEU A 8 -19.23 -3.41 13.32
N GLU A 9 -18.47 -4.07 14.20
CA GLU A 9 -18.55 -5.52 14.42
C GLU A 9 -19.97 -5.92 14.85
N ARG A 10 -20.54 -5.22 15.82
CA ARG A 10 -21.94 -5.48 16.25
C ARG A 10 -22.94 -5.21 15.13
N ALA A 11 -22.74 -4.16 14.35
CA ALA A 11 -23.60 -3.80 13.23
C ALA A 11 -23.51 -4.81 12.07
N SER A 12 -22.34 -5.37 11.79
CA SER A 12 -22.16 -6.38 10.74
C SER A 12 -22.83 -7.71 11.07
N ILE A 13 -23.00 -8.02 12.35
CA ILE A 13 -23.70 -9.24 12.82
C ILE A 13 -25.21 -8.98 12.96
N LYS A 14 -25.60 -7.91 13.67
CA LYS A 14 -27.01 -7.67 13.99
C LYS A 14 -27.75 -6.97 12.86
N GLY A 15 -27.04 -6.22 12.01
CA GLY A 15 -27.60 -5.26 11.07
C GLY A 15 -28.02 -3.95 11.75
N ILE A 16 -28.13 -2.90 10.95
CA ILE A 16 -28.62 -1.57 11.34
C ILE A 16 -29.67 -1.08 10.35
N ASN A 17 -30.56 -0.20 10.80
CA ASN A 17 -31.53 0.43 9.91
C ASN A 17 -30.89 1.68 9.30
N VAL A 18 -30.91 1.78 7.97
CA VAL A 18 -30.37 2.92 7.22
C VAL A 18 -31.47 3.47 6.32
N ILE A 19 -31.62 4.79 6.30
CA ILE A 19 -32.54 5.49 5.41
C ILE A 19 -31.82 5.68 4.07
N GLY A 20 -32.40 5.13 3.00
CA GLY A 20 -31.89 5.29 1.64
C GLY A 20 -32.17 6.69 1.07
N GLY A 21 -31.57 6.99 -0.08
CA GLY A 21 -31.83 8.24 -0.81
C GLY A 21 -33.28 8.39 -1.31
N ASP A 22 -34.03 7.28 -1.36
CA ASP A 22 -35.45 7.21 -1.67
C ASP A 22 -36.36 7.35 -0.44
N GLY A 23 -35.79 7.57 0.75
CA GLY A 23 -36.51 7.66 2.03
C GLY A 23 -36.93 6.31 2.62
N ALA A 24 -36.71 5.20 1.93
CA ALA A 24 -37.06 3.87 2.44
C ALA A 24 -36.02 3.38 3.47
N ILE A 25 -36.51 2.75 4.54
CA ILE A 25 -35.67 2.17 5.59
C ILE A 25 -35.27 0.75 5.18
N ARG A 26 -33.97 0.48 5.12
CA ARG A 26 -33.41 -0.84 4.82
C ARG A 26 -32.58 -1.36 5.97
N ARG A 27 -32.66 -2.67 6.22
CA ARG A 27 -31.75 -3.37 7.12
C ARG A 27 -30.44 -3.63 6.37
N VAL A 28 -29.35 -3.03 6.84
CA VAL A 28 -28.02 -3.12 6.23
C VAL A 28 -27.05 -3.78 7.19
N TYR A 29 -26.16 -4.61 6.64
CA TYR A 29 -25.08 -5.28 7.36
C TYR A 29 -23.75 -4.74 6.82
N PRO A 30 -23.10 -3.80 7.53
CA PRO A 30 -21.86 -3.20 7.05
C PRO A 30 -20.75 -4.25 6.91
N ILE A 31 -19.98 -4.16 5.83
CA ILE A 31 -18.80 -4.99 5.59
C ILE A 31 -17.56 -4.11 5.45
N LEU A 32 -16.40 -4.61 5.87
CA LEU A 32 -15.13 -3.96 5.56
C LEU A 32 -14.78 -4.29 4.11
N ALA A 33 -15.12 -3.39 3.19
CA ALA A 33 -14.87 -3.59 1.76
C ALA A 33 -13.47 -3.13 1.32
N CYS A 34 -12.97 -2.03 1.91
CA CYS A 34 -11.71 -1.42 1.51
C CYS A 34 -11.01 -0.80 2.73
N TYR A 35 -9.70 -1.03 2.85
CA TYR A 35 -8.83 -0.42 3.86
C TYR A 35 -7.70 0.33 3.14
N VAL A 36 -7.82 1.66 3.11
CA VAL A 36 -6.82 2.54 2.49
C VAL A 36 -5.83 2.98 3.56
N ALA A 37 -4.59 2.57 3.40
CA ALA A 37 -3.53 2.85 4.37
C ALA A 37 -2.18 2.94 3.68
N ASP A 38 -1.20 3.55 4.32
CA ASP A 38 0.19 3.50 3.87
C ASP A 38 0.79 2.09 4.07
N TYR A 39 1.97 1.83 3.51
CA TYR A 39 2.55 0.48 3.56
C TYR A 39 2.85 -0.03 4.99
N PRO A 40 3.41 0.78 5.92
CA PRO A 40 3.53 0.37 7.32
C PRO A 40 2.21 -0.03 7.96
N GLU A 41 1.15 0.77 7.78
CA GLU A 41 -0.16 0.47 8.34
C GLU A 41 -0.83 -0.72 7.65
N GLN A 42 -0.67 -0.89 6.32
CA GLN A 42 -1.10 -2.09 5.61
C GLN A 42 -0.51 -3.35 6.26
N CYS A 43 0.81 -3.39 6.47
CA CYS A 43 1.47 -4.51 7.15
C CYS A 43 0.92 -4.75 8.56
N LEU A 44 0.62 -3.67 9.29
CA LEU A 44 0.06 -3.76 10.64
C LEU A 44 -1.33 -4.40 10.62
N VAL A 45 -2.22 -3.97 9.73
CA VAL A 45 -3.62 -4.45 9.72
C VAL A 45 -3.77 -5.85 9.14
N THR A 46 -2.97 -6.20 8.12
CA THR A 46 -2.91 -7.56 7.57
C THR A 46 -2.09 -8.51 8.42
N CYS A 47 -1.42 -7.98 9.46
CA CYS A 47 -0.47 -8.69 10.29
C CYS A 47 0.73 -9.24 9.52
N THR A 48 1.02 -8.79 8.30
CA THR A 48 2.19 -9.23 7.53
C THR A 48 3.47 -8.60 8.04
N LYS A 49 4.58 -9.32 7.94
CA LYS A 49 5.91 -8.82 8.29
C LYS A 49 6.28 -7.63 7.40
N TYR A 50 6.88 -6.62 7.99
CA TYR A 50 7.35 -5.46 7.24
C TYR A 50 8.39 -5.86 6.20
N GLY A 51 8.26 -5.36 4.97
CA GLY A 51 9.14 -5.71 3.85
C GLY A 51 8.64 -6.88 2.99
N THR A 52 7.49 -7.48 3.30
CA THR A 52 6.83 -8.49 2.46
C THR A 52 5.55 -7.98 1.80
N CYS A 53 4.92 -8.82 0.98
CA CYS A 53 3.64 -8.48 0.36
C CYS A 53 2.48 -8.60 1.38
N PRO A 54 1.62 -7.58 1.55
CA PRO A 54 0.47 -7.67 2.44
C PRO A 54 -0.66 -8.58 1.90
N LYS A 55 -0.59 -8.97 0.62
CA LYS A 55 -1.61 -9.76 -0.07
C LYS A 55 -1.23 -11.22 -0.34
N CYS A 56 0.06 -11.52 -0.44
CA CYS A 56 0.54 -12.86 -0.77
C CYS A 56 1.73 -13.26 0.11
N LYS A 57 1.95 -14.56 0.27
CA LYS A 57 2.96 -15.16 1.16
C LYS A 57 4.40 -15.03 0.65
N ARG A 58 4.66 -14.13 -0.31
CA ARG A 58 5.98 -13.98 -0.90
C ARG A 58 6.96 -13.34 0.08
N PRO A 59 8.16 -13.93 0.24
CA PRO A 59 9.23 -13.29 0.98
C PRO A 59 9.74 -12.06 0.22
N ALA A 60 10.45 -11.19 0.95
CA ALA A 60 11.04 -9.97 0.41
C ALA A 60 11.93 -10.21 -0.83
N SER A 61 12.63 -11.35 -0.87
CA SER A 61 13.52 -11.75 -1.97
C SER A 61 12.79 -12.05 -3.28
N GLU A 62 11.50 -12.31 -3.25
CA GLU A 62 10.69 -12.73 -4.40
C GLU A 62 9.71 -11.63 -4.85
N LEU A 63 9.79 -10.42 -4.29
CA LEU A 63 8.89 -9.32 -4.66
C LEU A 63 9.09 -8.83 -6.10
N SER A 64 10.22 -9.14 -6.73
CA SER A 64 10.51 -8.83 -8.14
C SER A 64 9.96 -9.87 -9.13
N GLU A 65 9.46 -11.01 -8.63
CA GLU A 65 8.99 -12.10 -9.49
C GLU A 65 7.72 -11.69 -10.26
N SER A 66 7.70 -11.97 -11.56
CA SER A 66 6.62 -11.56 -12.48
C SER A 66 5.34 -12.38 -12.34
N THR A 67 5.42 -13.56 -11.73
CA THR A 67 4.27 -14.43 -11.46
C THR A 67 3.48 -13.95 -10.24
N ALA A 68 2.27 -14.44 -10.03
CA ALA A 68 1.53 -14.17 -8.80
C ALA A 68 2.06 -15.03 -7.64
N GLY A 69 2.09 -14.47 -6.43
CA GLY A 69 2.37 -15.23 -5.20
C GLY A 69 1.13 -15.92 -4.64
N GLU A 70 1.33 -16.95 -3.81
CA GLU A 70 0.24 -17.60 -3.09
C GLU A 70 -0.49 -16.58 -2.18
N PRO A 71 -1.81 -16.40 -2.29
CA PRO A 71 -2.54 -15.41 -1.48
C PRO A 71 -2.42 -15.68 0.02
N HIS A 72 -2.36 -14.61 0.81
CA HIS A 72 -2.67 -14.71 2.23
C HIS A 72 -4.17 -14.92 2.41
N THR A 73 -4.54 -15.73 3.39
CA THR A 73 -5.92 -15.86 3.86
C THR A 73 -5.96 -15.50 5.33
N GLN A 74 -7.11 -14.98 5.79
CA GLN A 74 -7.31 -14.68 7.20
C GLN A 74 -7.12 -15.92 8.08
N THR A 75 -7.67 -17.07 7.65
CA THR A 75 -7.55 -18.34 8.35
C THR A 75 -6.09 -18.74 8.56
N TRP A 76 -5.28 -18.67 7.50
CA TRP A 76 -3.86 -19.01 7.60
C TRP A 76 -3.11 -18.04 8.54
N THR A 77 -3.41 -16.73 8.46
CA THR A 77 -2.79 -15.74 9.36
C THR A 77 -3.18 -15.97 10.82
N GLU A 78 -4.43 -16.34 11.07
CA GLU A 78 -4.94 -16.72 12.39
C GLU A 78 -4.25 -17.97 12.93
N GLU A 79 -4.14 -19.03 12.12
CA GLU A 79 -3.44 -20.27 12.47
C GLU A 79 -1.99 -20.00 12.86
N VAL A 80 -1.25 -19.22 12.08
CA VAL A 80 0.13 -18.84 12.39
C VAL A 80 0.24 -18.11 13.73
N ILE A 81 -0.66 -17.15 13.98
CA ILE A 81 -0.69 -16.41 15.26
C ILE A 81 -1.05 -17.34 16.42
N HIS A 82 -2.01 -18.23 16.24
CA HIS A 82 -2.46 -19.18 17.24
C HIS A 82 -1.33 -20.16 17.61
N ASP A 83 -0.71 -20.79 16.61
CA ASP A 83 0.37 -21.76 16.80
C ASP A 83 1.62 -21.13 17.41
N ALA A 84 1.96 -19.91 16.98
CA ALA A 84 3.07 -19.16 17.56
C ALA A 84 2.84 -18.87 19.05
N LYS A 85 1.59 -18.79 19.50
CA LYS A 85 1.21 -18.50 20.89
C LYS A 85 1.23 -19.73 21.80
N LEU A 86 0.97 -20.94 21.27
CA LEU A 86 0.83 -22.15 22.08
C LEU A 86 2.08 -22.54 22.89
N ASN A 87 3.28 -22.13 22.46
CA ASN A 87 4.54 -22.65 23.00
C ASN A 87 5.57 -21.57 23.34
N VAL A 88 5.15 -20.37 23.73
CA VAL A 88 6.05 -19.23 23.97
C VAL A 88 5.86 -18.62 25.35
N ASN A 89 6.98 -18.31 26.01
CA ASN A 89 7.01 -17.71 27.34
C ASN A 89 7.27 -16.20 27.32
N SER A 90 7.42 -15.61 26.13
CA SER A 90 7.67 -14.18 25.98
C SER A 90 7.14 -13.63 24.65
N PHE A 91 6.84 -12.34 24.63
CA PHE A 91 6.44 -11.62 23.41
C PHE A 91 7.50 -11.70 22.30
N ASN A 92 8.79 -11.67 22.66
CA ASN A 92 9.87 -11.76 21.68
C ASN A 92 9.92 -13.13 20.99
N GLN A 93 9.67 -14.22 21.73
CA GLN A 93 9.57 -15.56 21.14
C GLN A 93 8.34 -15.70 20.25
N PHE A 94 7.19 -15.18 20.69
CA PHE A 94 5.96 -15.10 19.88
C PHE A 94 6.22 -14.39 18.54
N GLN A 95 6.79 -13.18 18.61
CA GLN A 95 7.05 -12.37 17.43
C GLN A 95 8.04 -13.04 16.48
N ARG A 96 9.07 -13.70 17.00
CA ARG A 96 10.05 -14.44 16.20
C ARG A 96 9.39 -15.57 15.41
N ARG A 97 8.57 -16.39 16.06
CA ARG A 97 7.86 -17.51 15.41
C ARG A 97 6.88 -17.05 14.34
N CYS A 98 6.15 -15.96 14.58
CA CYS A 98 5.32 -15.36 13.54
C CYS A 98 6.17 -14.95 12.33
N LYS A 99 7.32 -14.29 12.57
CA LYS A 99 8.20 -13.76 11.52
C LYS A 99 8.88 -14.85 10.69
N GLU A 100 9.05 -16.06 11.21
CA GLU A 100 9.50 -17.25 10.46
C GLU A 100 8.51 -17.68 9.37
N LYS A 101 7.24 -17.25 9.51
CA LYS A 101 6.17 -17.46 8.52
C LYS A 101 5.77 -16.15 7.86
N GLU A 102 6.62 -15.12 7.86
CA GLU A 102 6.32 -13.80 7.29
C GLU A 102 5.09 -13.08 7.90
N VAL A 103 4.65 -13.49 9.10
CA VAL A 103 3.65 -12.78 9.91
C VAL A 103 4.36 -11.89 10.94
N SER A 104 3.91 -10.65 11.12
CA SER A 104 4.59 -9.64 11.94
C SER A 104 4.75 -10.03 13.41
N GLY A 105 3.75 -10.74 13.98
CA GLY A 105 3.64 -11.00 15.41
C GLY A 105 3.47 -9.73 16.25
N GLY A 106 3.03 -8.61 15.66
CA GLY A 106 2.80 -7.35 16.38
C GLY A 106 1.45 -7.30 17.11
N VAL A 107 0.50 -8.17 16.73
CA VAL A 107 -0.87 -8.15 17.21
C VAL A 107 -1.30 -9.59 17.53
N TYR A 108 -1.75 -9.84 18.77
CA TYR A 108 -2.25 -11.15 19.19
C TYR A 108 -3.65 -11.47 18.69
N LYS A 109 -4.51 -10.46 18.57
CA LYS A 109 -5.89 -10.61 18.12
C LYS A 109 -6.19 -9.49 17.12
N PRO A 110 -6.06 -9.77 15.81
CA PRO A 110 -6.39 -8.81 14.77
C PRO A 110 -7.84 -8.35 14.88
N PHE A 111 -8.14 -7.13 14.43
CA PHE A 111 -9.48 -6.57 14.63
C PHE A 111 -10.55 -7.19 13.74
N TRP A 112 -10.14 -7.71 12.59
CA TRP A 112 -11.02 -8.30 11.59
C TRP A 112 -11.48 -9.71 11.94
N LEU A 113 -10.96 -10.33 13.00
CA LEU A 113 -11.22 -11.72 13.38
C LEU A 113 -12.71 -12.05 13.54
N ASN A 114 -13.47 -11.10 14.07
CA ASN A 114 -14.88 -11.30 14.41
C ASN A 114 -15.84 -10.74 13.34
N PHE A 115 -15.33 -10.24 12.21
CA PHE A 115 -16.17 -9.72 11.15
C PHE A 115 -16.64 -10.87 10.24
N PRO A 116 -17.95 -11.09 10.08
CA PRO A 116 -18.49 -12.29 9.40
C PRO A 116 -18.19 -12.32 7.89
N HIS A 117 -18.02 -11.16 7.27
CA HIS A 117 -17.81 -11.01 5.82
C HIS A 117 -16.64 -10.05 5.55
N CYS A 118 -15.47 -10.39 6.07
CA CYS A 118 -14.25 -9.60 5.90
C CYS A 118 -13.14 -10.52 5.39
N ASP A 119 -12.33 -10.02 4.44
CA ASP A 119 -11.00 -10.54 4.18
C ASP A 119 -10.05 -9.35 4.13
N ILE A 120 -9.17 -9.22 5.12
CA ILE A 120 -8.28 -8.06 5.23
C ILE A 120 -7.28 -8.00 4.08
N HIS A 121 -6.83 -9.14 3.56
CA HIS A 121 -5.84 -9.20 2.47
C HIS A 121 -6.47 -8.81 1.13
N LEU A 122 -7.77 -9.05 0.96
CA LEU A 122 -8.55 -8.54 -0.17
C LEU A 122 -8.94 -7.06 0.02
N SER A 123 -9.28 -6.66 1.25
CA SER A 123 -9.75 -5.30 1.56
C SER A 123 -8.64 -4.26 1.45
N VAL A 124 -7.39 -4.63 1.71
CA VAL A 124 -6.28 -3.68 1.59
C VAL A 124 -6.10 -3.25 0.13
N SER A 125 -6.19 -1.95 -0.10
CA SER A 125 -5.97 -1.33 -1.41
C SER A 125 -4.59 -0.66 -1.48
N PRO A 126 -3.91 -0.65 -2.64
CA PRO A 126 -2.71 0.15 -2.82
C PRO A 126 -2.95 1.63 -2.55
N ASN A 127 -2.03 2.27 -1.83
CA ASN A 127 -2.03 3.70 -1.62
C ASN A 127 -1.59 4.40 -2.91
N ILE A 128 -2.51 5.13 -3.55
CA ILE A 128 -2.25 5.83 -4.81
C ILE A 128 -1.08 6.81 -4.66
N LEU A 129 -1.04 7.57 -3.56
CA LEU A 129 -0.02 8.58 -3.37
C LEU A 129 1.35 7.96 -3.06
N HIS A 130 1.45 7.16 -2.01
CA HIS A 130 2.74 6.69 -1.50
C HIS A 130 3.30 5.49 -2.28
N GLN A 131 2.45 4.54 -2.70
CA GLN A 131 2.92 3.32 -3.37
C GLN A 131 2.97 3.50 -4.89
N LEU A 132 1.88 3.97 -5.51
CA LEU A 132 1.84 4.09 -6.98
C LEU A 132 2.61 5.32 -7.46
N TYR A 133 2.18 6.51 -7.05
CA TYR A 133 2.78 7.74 -7.52
C TYR A 133 4.19 7.92 -6.96
N GLN A 134 4.36 8.15 -5.66
CA GLN A 134 5.67 8.43 -5.08
C GLN A 134 6.64 7.24 -5.15
N GLY A 135 6.14 6.01 -4.98
CA GLY A 135 6.93 4.79 -5.09
C GLY A 135 7.48 4.60 -6.49
N GLY A 136 6.61 4.55 -7.50
CA GLY A 136 7.02 4.46 -8.91
C GLY A 136 7.88 5.66 -9.33
N PHE A 137 7.50 6.87 -8.93
CA PHE A 137 8.24 8.09 -9.24
C PHE A 137 9.67 8.07 -8.68
N LYS A 138 9.87 7.52 -7.48
CA LYS A 138 11.22 7.39 -6.90
C LYS A 138 12.17 6.59 -7.80
N HIS A 139 11.68 5.51 -8.40
CA HIS A 139 12.47 4.70 -9.34
C HIS A 139 12.72 5.45 -10.65
N MET A 140 11.68 6.10 -11.21
CA MET A 140 11.82 6.89 -12.43
C MET A 140 12.83 8.03 -12.27
N VAL A 141 12.80 8.75 -11.15
CA VAL A 141 13.75 9.84 -10.86
C VAL A 141 15.20 9.39 -10.93
N ASN A 142 15.50 8.19 -10.41
CA ASN A 142 16.86 7.65 -10.49
C ASN A 142 17.31 7.43 -11.94
N TRP A 143 16.44 6.93 -12.82
CA TRP A 143 16.74 6.78 -14.25
C TRP A 143 16.81 8.12 -14.96
N CYS A 144 15.91 9.05 -14.64
CA CYS A 144 15.87 10.37 -15.28
C CYS A 144 17.07 11.27 -14.94
N LYS A 145 17.97 10.85 -14.04
CA LYS A 145 19.28 11.50 -13.87
C LYS A 145 20.10 11.51 -15.17
N GLU A 146 19.85 10.59 -16.09
CA GLU A 146 20.45 10.62 -17.44
C GLU A 146 19.97 11.84 -18.26
N LEU A 147 18.78 12.36 -17.96
CA LEU A 147 18.20 13.53 -18.63
C LEU A 147 18.60 14.85 -17.96
N ASN A 148 19.50 14.85 -16.97
CA ASN A 148 19.78 16.01 -16.12
C ASN A 148 20.16 17.27 -16.92
N GLN A 149 20.98 17.11 -17.96
CA GLN A 149 21.37 18.22 -18.85
C GLN A 149 20.18 18.76 -19.67
N HIS A 150 19.31 17.88 -20.15
CA HIS A 150 18.09 18.28 -20.88
C HIS A 150 17.11 19.00 -19.95
N ILE A 151 16.95 18.51 -18.72
CA ILE A 151 16.10 19.15 -17.72
C ILE A 151 16.63 20.55 -17.38
N ALA A 152 17.95 20.70 -17.26
CA ALA A 152 18.61 21.99 -16.99
C ALA A 152 18.48 22.99 -18.16
N SER A 153 18.31 22.50 -19.39
CA SER A 153 18.21 23.33 -20.60
C SER A 153 16.77 23.64 -21.02
N LEU A 154 15.77 23.21 -20.25
CA LEU A 154 14.37 23.50 -20.59
C LEU A 154 14.10 25.02 -20.64
N PRO A 155 13.43 25.52 -21.69
CA PRO A 155 13.04 26.91 -21.75
C PRO A 155 11.99 27.23 -20.68
N ALA A 156 11.95 28.49 -20.25
CA ALA A 156 10.93 28.95 -19.34
C ALA A 156 9.53 28.76 -19.96
N CYS A 157 8.65 28.10 -19.21
CA CYS A 157 7.28 27.82 -19.65
C CYS A 157 6.31 28.03 -18.49
N TYR A 158 5.10 28.47 -18.78
CA TYR A 158 4.08 28.72 -17.76
C TYR A 158 3.73 27.42 -17.03
N SER A 159 3.62 27.47 -15.70
CA SER A 159 3.29 26.32 -14.83
C SER A 159 4.34 25.20 -14.71
N ILE A 160 5.58 25.38 -15.18
CA ILE A 160 6.69 24.43 -15.01
C ILE A 160 7.77 25.04 -14.11
N TYR A 161 8.22 24.30 -13.11
CA TYR A 161 9.38 24.68 -12.30
C TYR A 161 10.68 24.30 -13.04
N LEU A 162 11.59 25.26 -13.16
CA LEU A 162 12.86 25.06 -13.85
C LEU A 162 13.94 24.59 -12.87
N PHE A 163 14.43 23.38 -13.08
CA PHE A 163 15.58 22.85 -12.36
C PHE A 163 16.86 23.27 -13.08
N LYS A 164 17.31 24.51 -12.88
CA LYS A 164 18.47 25.11 -13.59
C LYS A 164 19.78 24.31 -13.47
N ASN A 165 19.96 23.60 -12.36
CA ASN A 165 21.11 22.71 -12.12
C ASN A 165 20.77 21.23 -12.36
N GLY A 166 19.62 20.97 -13.00
CA GLY A 166 19.00 19.66 -13.09
C GLY A 166 18.45 19.16 -11.75
N ILE A 167 17.95 17.92 -11.77
CA ILE A 167 17.33 17.25 -10.62
C ILE A 167 18.34 16.52 -9.74
N SER A 168 19.52 16.20 -10.26
CA SER A 168 20.57 15.50 -9.51
C SER A 168 21.20 16.36 -8.41
N ALA A 169 21.02 17.68 -8.46
CA ALA A 169 21.51 18.62 -7.44
C ALA A 169 20.62 18.68 -6.18
N LEU A 170 19.51 17.94 -6.14
CA LEU A 170 18.58 17.93 -5.01
C LEU A 170 18.96 16.81 -4.03
N ASP A 171 19.40 17.19 -2.82
CA ASP A 171 19.69 16.24 -1.74
C ASP A 171 18.42 15.60 -1.15
N GLN A 172 17.33 16.39 -1.08
CA GLN A 172 16.03 15.94 -0.63
C GLN A 172 14.96 16.37 -1.63
N ILE A 173 14.12 15.42 -2.05
CA ILE A 173 13.03 15.65 -3.00
C ILE A 173 11.70 15.55 -2.26
N GLY A 174 11.14 16.72 -1.93
CA GLY A 174 9.84 16.84 -1.29
C GLY A 174 8.67 16.57 -2.24
N GLY A 175 7.44 16.66 -1.71
CA GLY A 175 6.23 16.37 -2.47
C GLY A 175 6.00 17.36 -3.62
N LYS A 176 6.35 18.63 -3.42
CA LYS A 176 6.22 19.68 -4.45
C LYS A 176 7.21 19.43 -5.58
N GLU A 177 8.48 19.17 -5.25
CA GLU A 177 9.51 18.86 -6.24
C GLU A 177 9.13 17.64 -7.08
N ARG A 178 8.63 16.56 -6.45
CA ARG A 178 8.14 15.38 -7.20
C ARG A 178 7.02 15.72 -8.16
N LYS A 179 6.06 16.55 -7.74
CA LYS A 179 4.96 16.99 -8.60
C LYS A 179 5.46 17.81 -9.79
N ASP A 180 6.40 18.71 -9.56
CA ASP A 180 6.97 19.54 -10.61
C ASP A 180 7.86 18.73 -11.57
N MET A 181 8.64 17.78 -11.05
CA MET A 181 9.39 16.82 -11.87
C MET A 181 8.42 15.94 -12.69
N GLY A 182 7.30 15.48 -12.14
CA GLY A 182 6.30 14.71 -12.89
C GLY A 182 5.72 15.46 -14.09
N ARG A 183 5.62 16.80 -14.00
CA ARG A 183 5.13 17.64 -15.11
C ARG A 183 6.12 17.77 -16.26
N LEU A 184 7.42 17.74 -15.99
CA LEU A 184 8.45 17.96 -17.01
C LEU A 184 8.98 16.67 -17.63
N LEU A 185 9.02 15.56 -16.87
CA LEU A 185 9.68 14.33 -17.30
C LEU A 185 9.11 13.78 -18.60
N LEU A 186 7.79 13.84 -18.79
CA LEU A 186 7.17 13.38 -20.04
C LEU A 186 7.69 14.15 -21.25
N GLY A 187 7.85 15.47 -21.14
CA GLY A 187 8.42 16.32 -22.20
C GLY A 187 9.87 15.97 -22.50
N CYS A 188 10.68 15.71 -21.47
CA CYS A 188 12.09 15.34 -21.62
C CYS A 188 12.31 13.97 -22.29
N LEU A 189 11.30 13.09 -22.26
CA LEU A 189 11.34 11.77 -22.88
C LEU A 189 10.98 11.77 -24.37
N ILE A 190 10.36 12.85 -24.87
CA ILE A 190 10.00 12.97 -26.28
C ILE A 190 11.26 12.90 -27.15
N GLY A 191 11.27 11.98 -28.13
CA GLY A 191 12.41 11.75 -29.02
C GLY A 191 13.56 10.95 -28.39
N LYS A 192 13.46 10.57 -27.10
CA LYS A 192 14.43 9.69 -26.42
C LYS A 192 13.94 8.25 -26.29
N ILE A 193 12.63 8.04 -26.26
CA ILE A 193 12.02 6.70 -26.21
C ILE A 193 11.02 6.52 -27.37
N PRO A 194 10.68 5.27 -27.76
CA PRO A 194 9.66 5.02 -28.77
C PRO A 194 8.34 5.69 -28.41
N ARG A 195 7.62 6.23 -29.40
CA ARG A 195 6.31 6.88 -29.17
C ARG A 195 5.32 5.96 -28.46
N SER A 196 5.36 4.67 -28.73
CA SER A 196 4.55 3.66 -28.06
C SER A 196 4.76 3.58 -26.54
N ALA A 197 5.93 3.98 -26.04
CA ALA A 197 6.25 4.01 -24.61
C ALA A 197 5.78 5.31 -23.91
N VAL A 198 5.40 6.34 -24.67
CA VAL A 198 4.91 7.65 -24.16
C VAL A 198 3.37 7.69 -24.13
N LEU A 199 2.72 6.79 -24.86
CA LEU A 199 1.27 6.70 -24.94
C LEU A 199 0.74 5.77 -23.82
N ALA A 200 -0.09 6.32 -22.94
CA ALA A 200 -0.94 5.53 -22.06
C ALA A 200 -2.21 5.15 -22.86
N TYR A 201 -2.44 3.85 -23.04
CA TYR A 201 -3.70 3.31 -23.56
C TYR A 201 -4.72 3.14 -22.43
#